data_AF-A0A2E9NLF2-F1
#
_entry.id   AF-A0A2E9NLF2-F1
#
_cell.length_a   1.000
_cell.length_b   1.000
_cell.length_c   1.000
_cell.angle_alpha   90.00
_cell.angle_beta   90.00
_cell.angle_gamma   90.00
#
_symmetry.space_group_name_H-M   'P 1'
#
loop_
_entity.id
_entity.type
_entity.pdbx_description
1 polymer ?
#
loop_
_entity_poly.entity_id
_entity_poly.type
_entity_poly.pdbx_seq_one_letter_code
_entity_poly.pdbx_strand_id
1 'polypeptide(L)'
;MRSLRHLLAVTAALVALMVVTGRSADSTYSAIQLQLADLLIAEERFPEALEAFARAKDGATPEQLFRARQGTVLSQLRLARFADARVEAELALAESPDDPEAIVMGGEALWAAGLFDEAEQAFEDGLALDPNVPRGHHGRAKALMSRNRLDEALEVAQHALSLSPRDGEFHHTVGSLYERMHRFEEAAVAFGDYVNLLPNKDQSDRAAWSRAQIRFLRSFGRRVPFDMAPDVAEKLHTVPFRLVRDKIIVRAKVNGGREVDFVVDTGAEQTVVSREIARRQNVQPVVYTLSAGVGEVGLRGLQIGRIDSLEIGSLEIENVPCLIKTPPLTGIPTREVESFSPLAAGLSVTVDYERRRLTFGRRIADAPADVELPLRQHRLVTVRGTVNDQDASFVVDTGGEVISISSQTASTLNYRPLVRRLPLRVYGSSGWDPDAFLLPGVNLMFNSIAFPNYPVVVLNLRAPSALLGFQVGGIIGHTFLSRYRVAIDLERSVVRLQDIS
;
A
#
# COMPACT_ATOMS: atom_id res chain seq x y z
N MET A 1 19.60 37.05 -15.56
CA MET A 1 18.65 37.39 -16.66
C MET A 1 19.31 37.52 -18.04
N ARG A 2 20.51 38.11 -18.20
CA ARG A 2 21.20 38.18 -19.51
C ARG A 2 21.74 36.81 -20.00
N SER A 3 22.25 35.93 -19.13
CA SER A 3 22.76 34.62 -19.56
C SER A 3 21.66 33.66 -20.03
N LEU A 4 20.47 33.73 -19.44
CA LEU A 4 19.31 32.89 -19.84
C LEU A 4 18.80 33.26 -21.25
N ARG A 5 18.83 34.55 -21.60
CA ARG A 5 18.47 35.02 -22.95
C ARG A 5 19.48 34.61 -24.03
N HIS A 6 20.77 34.56 -23.68
CA HIS A 6 21.79 34.06 -24.58
C HIS A 6 21.70 32.54 -24.78
N LEU A 7 21.38 31.77 -23.73
CA LEU A 7 21.17 30.33 -23.83
C LEU A 7 19.94 29.98 -24.69
N LEU A 8 18.85 30.74 -24.55
CA LEU A 8 17.64 30.62 -25.36
C LEU A 8 17.86 31.01 -26.83
N ALA A 9 18.71 32.01 -27.10
CA ALA A 9 19.03 32.42 -28.47
C ALA A 9 19.93 31.40 -29.19
N VAL A 10 20.88 30.78 -28.46
CA VAL A 10 21.79 29.76 -29.01
C VAL A 10 21.03 28.46 -29.31
N THR A 11 20.10 28.06 -28.43
CA THR A 11 19.21 26.91 -28.67
C THR A 11 18.28 27.12 -29.86
N ALA A 12 17.69 28.31 -30.02
CA ALA A 12 16.87 28.63 -31.18
C ALA A 12 17.66 28.62 -32.51
N ALA A 13 18.91 29.08 -32.49
CA ALA A 13 19.79 29.05 -33.68
C ALA A 13 20.23 27.63 -34.07
N LEU A 14 20.44 26.75 -33.09
CA LEU A 14 20.72 25.32 -33.32
C LEU A 14 19.51 24.59 -33.93
N VAL A 15 18.30 24.87 -33.41
CA VAL A 15 17.05 24.31 -33.96
C VAL A 15 16.84 24.75 -35.41
N ALA A 16 17.12 26.00 -35.74
CA ALA A 16 16.98 26.51 -37.11
C ALA A 16 18.00 25.91 -38.11
N LEU A 17 19.21 25.56 -37.65
CA LEU A 17 20.25 24.96 -38.50
C LEU A 17 19.99 23.46 -38.76
N MET A 18 19.31 22.75 -37.85
CA MET A 18 18.98 21.33 -37.98
C MET A 18 17.90 21.05 -39.02
N VAL A 19 16.94 21.98 -39.21
CA VAL A 19 15.85 21.85 -40.20
C VAL A 19 16.38 21.75 -41.65
N VAL A 20 17.60 22.21 -41.92
CA VAL A 20 18.14 22.34 -43.28
C VAL A 20 18.89 21.09 -43.78
N THR A 21 19.25 20.12 -42.92
CA THR A 21 20.25 19.07 -43.30
C THR A 21 19.73 17.65 -43.47
N GLY A 22 18.43 17.37 -43.34
CA GLY A 22 17.81 16.14 -43.87
C GLY A 22 18.51 14.81 -43.54
N ARG A 23 18.95 14.62 -42.28
CA ARG A 23 19.47 13.34 -41.77
C ARG A 23 18.67 12.92 -40.55
N SER A 24 18.07 11.71 -40.63
CA SER A 24 17.43 10.87 -39.58
C SER A 24 16.58 11.58 -38.52
N ALA A 25 15.32 11.17 -38.35
CA ALA A 25 14.50 11.51 -37.17
C ALA A 25 15.38 11.46 -35.89
N ASP A 26 15.46 12.60 -35.20
CA ASP A 26 16.70 13.06 -34.57
C ASP A 26 16.92 12.46 -33.17
N SER A 27 17.73 11.41 -33.06
CA SER A 27 18.12 10.78 -31.79
C SER A 27 18.74 11.77 -30.79
N THR A 28 19.24 12.92 -31.25
CA THR A 28 19.73 14.02 -30.40
C THR A 28 18.57 14.70 -29.66
N TYR A 29 17.45 14.92 -30.36
CA TYR A 29 16.24 15.47 -29.75
C TYR A 29 15.72 14.53 -28.65
N SER A 30 15.66 13.21 -28.95
CA SER A 30 15.32 12.18 -27.97
C SER A 30 16.22 12.25 -26.73
N ALA A 31 17.55 12.32 -26.90
CA ALA A 31 18.49 12.43 -25.80
C ALA A 31 18.27 13.68 -24.92
N ILE A 32 17.97 14.82 -25.52
CA ILE A 32 17.66 16.06 -24.79
C ILE A 32 16.36 15.91 -23.99
N GLN A 33 15.33 15.30 -24.59
CA GLN A 33 14.06 15.07 -23.91
C GLN A 33 14.20 14.09 -22.74
N LEU A 34 15.03 13.05 -22.88
CA LEU A 34 15.35 12.13 -21.77
C LEU A 34 16.04 12.85 -20.61
N GLN A 35 17.04 13.69 -20.89
CA GLN A 35 17.71 14.48 -19.86
C GLN A 35 16.76 15.45 -19.16
N LEU A 36 15.88 16.11 -19.91
CA LEU A 36 14.84 16.96 -19.35
C LEU A 36 13.90 16.14 -18.45
N ALA A 37 13.48 14.96 -18.90
CA ALA A 37 12.63 14.08 -18.12
C ALA A 37 13.30 13.64 -16.81
N ASP A 38 14.59 13.29 -16.82
CA ASP A 38 15.34 12.95 -15.59
C ASP A 38 15.35 14.11 -14.58
N LEU A 39 15.54 15.35 -15.05
CA LEU A 39 15.50 16.54 -14.20
C LEU A 39 14.09 16.76 -13.62
N LEU A 40 13.05 16.54 -14.42
CA LEU A 40 11.67 16.66 -13.98
C LEU A 40 11.32 15.57 -12.95
N ILE A 41 11.80 14.33 -13.12
CA ILE A 41 11.71 13.28 -12.11
C ILE A 41 12.40 13.71 -10.82
N ALA A 42 13.59 14.30 -10.91
CA ALA A 42 14.34 14.79 -9.75
C ALA A 42 13.63 15.93 -9.01
N GLU A 43 12.81 16.72 -9.72
CA GLU A 43 11.93 17.74 -9.15
C GLU A 43 10.55 17.19 -8.71
N GLU A 44 10.32 15.87 -8.80
CA GLU A 44 9.02 15.21 -8.55
C GLU A 44 7.88 15.72 -9.46
N ARG A 45 8.21 16.31 -10.61
CA ARG A 45 7.29 16.85 -11.61
C ARG A 45 6.90 15.76 -12.61
N PHE A 46 6.28 14.70 -12.09
CA PHE A 46 5.90 13.51 -12.86
C PHE A 46 4.97 13.80 -14.06
N PRO A 47 3.99 14.72 -13.98
CA PRO A 47 3.16 15.04 -15.15
C PRO A 47 3.97 15.63 -16.31
N GLU A 48 4.87 16.56 -16.05
CA GLU A 48 5.74 17.13 -17.08
C GLU A 48 6.79 16.13 -17.56
N ALA A 49 7.31 15.28 -16.67
CA ALA A 49 8.22 14.20 -17.05
C ALA A 49 7.56 13.25 -18.07
N LEU A 50 6.27 12.93 -17.91
CA LEU A 50 5.52 12.13 -18.88
C LEU A 50 5.47 12.79 -20.26
N GLU A 51 5.29 14.11 -20.33
CA GLU A 51 5.31 14.81 -21.62
C GLU A 51 6.69 14.80 -22.28
N ALA A 52 7.75 14.92 -21.48
CA ALA A 52 9.13 14.84 -21.97
C ALA A 52 9.46 13.43 -22.45
N PHE A 53 9.08 12.37 -21.71
CA PHE A 53 9.24 10.99 -22.15
C PHE A 53 8.41 10.69 -23.42
N ALA A 54 7.19 11.22 -23.54
CA ALA A 54 6.40 11.05 -24.76
C ALA A 54 7.11 11.67 -25.98
N ARG A 55 7.71 12.86 -25.83
CA ARG A 55 8.52 13.49 -26.89
C ARG A 55 9.82 12.73 -27.14
N ALA A 56 10.43 12.15 -26.11
CA ALA A 56 11.66 11.39 -26.23
C ALA A 56 11.50 10.12 -27.08
N LYS A 57 10.28 9.57 -27.19
CA LYS A 57 10.01 8.39 -28.02
C LYS A 57 10.06 8.68 -29.53
N ASP A 58 9.92 9.94 -29.93
CA ASP A 58 9.99 10.35 -31.34
C ASP A 58 11.44 10.37 -31.85
N GLY A 59 11.74 9.61 -32.90
CA GLY A 59 13.10 9.47 -33.46
C GLY A 59 14.11 8.77 -32.53
N ALA A 60 13.65 8.08 -31.50
CA ALA A 60 14.49 7.38 -30.53
C ALA A 60 15.23 6.17 -31.12
N THR A 61 16.46 5.92 -30.68
CA THR A 61 17.06 4.58 -30.82
C THR A 61 16.32 3.57 -29.94
N PRO A 62 16.44 2.25 -30.17
CA PRO A 62 15.82 1.23 -29.31
C PRO A 62 16.16 1.41 -27.82
N GLU A 63 17.42 1.73 -27.49
CA GLU A 63 17.86 1.95 -26.11
C GLU A 63 17.23 3.21 -25.50
N GLN A 64 17.12 4.29 -26.29
CA GLN A 64 16.46 5.52 -25.88
C GLN A 64 14.95 5.32 -25.68
N LEU A 65 14.32 4.53 -26.56
CA LEU A 65 12.92 4.17 -26.47
C LEU A 65 12.67 3.39 -25.18
N PHE A 66 13.43 2.33 -24.92
CA PHE A 66 13.31 1.54 -23.69
C PHE A 66 13.46 2.43 -22.43
N ARG A 67 14.48 3.29 -22.41
CA ARG A 67 14.69 4.26 -21.32
C ARG A 67 13.51 5.22 -21.15
N ALA A 68 12.91 5.69 -22.26
CA ALA A 68 11.73 6.54 -22.22
C ALA A 68 10.50 5.79 -21.67
N ARG A 69 10.33 4.51 -22.02
CA ARG A 69 9.26 3.65 -21.49
C ARG A 69 9.43 3.41 -20.00
N GLN A 70 10.64 3.07 -19.55
CA GLN A 70 10.96 2.90 -18.13
C GLN A 70 10.63 4.16 -17.31
N GLY A 71 11.02 5.33 -17.81
CA GLY A 71 10.69 6.61 -17.18
C GLY A 71 9.19 6.93 -17.20
N THR A 72 8.48 6.53 -18.26
CA THR A 72 7.02 6.65 -18.38
C THR A 72 6.31 5.80 -17.32
N VAL A 73 6.68 4.52 -17.21
CA VAL A 73 6.16 3.57 -16.21
C VAL A 73 6.40 4.12 -14.81
N LEU A 74 7.64 4.50 -14.48
CA LEU A 74 7.98 5.09 -13.19
C LEU A 74 7.07 6.28 -12.86
N SER A 75 6.92 7.22 -13.79
CA SER A 75 6.11 8.42 -13.60
C SER A 75 4.62 8.11 -13.42
N GLN A 76 4.07 7.18 -14.21
CA GLN A 76 2.69 6.72 -14.07
C GLN A 76 2.46 6.06 -12.71
N LEU A 77 3.38 5.22 -12.24
CA LEU A 77 3.30 4.60 -10.92
C LEU A 77 3.32 5.65 -9.81
N ARG A 78 4.16 6.68 -9.90
CA ARG A 78 4.17 7.79 -8.92
C ARG A 78 2.89 8.62 -8.90
N LEU A 79 2.15 8.63 -10.01
CA LEU A 79 0.85 9.30 -10.12
C LEU A 79 -0.35 8.38 -9.82
N ALA A 80 -0.08 7.14 -9.38
CA ALA A 80 -1.07 6.08 -9.18
C ALA A 80 -1.90 5.77 -10.45
N ARG A 81 -1.28 5.87 -11.63
CA ARG A 81 -1.86 5.49 -12.93
C ARG A 81 -1.45 4.06 -13.28
N PHE A 82 -1.89 3.11 -12.46
CA PHE A 82 -1.45 1.71 -12.53
C PHE A 82 -1.80 1.03 -13.85
N ALA A 83 -2.99 1.30 -14.41
CA ALA A 83 -3.40 0.74 -15.68
C ALA A 83 -2.53 1.23 -16.85
N ASP A 84 -2.21 2.53 -16.88
CA ASP A 84 -1.36 3.12 -17.92
C ASP A 84 0.07 2.57 -17.81
N ALA A 85 0.59 2.41 -16.59
CA ALA A 85 1.90 1.80 -16.32
C ALA A 85 1.97 0.36 -16.84
N ARG A 86 0.92 -0.43 -16.63
CA ARG A 86 0.85 -1.81 -17.15
C ARG A 86 0.88 -1.84 -18.67
N VAL A 87 0.08 -1.00 -19.33
CA VAL A 87 0.07 -0.91 -20.80
C VAL A 87 1.45 -0.53 -21.33
N GLU A 88 2.10 0.45 -20.72
CA GLU A 88 3.43 0.88 -21.16
C GLU A 88 4.51 -0.19 -20.96
N ALA A 89 4.47 -0.93 -19.84
CA ALA A 89 5.38 -2.03 -19.58
C ALA A 89 5.14 -3.22 -20.54
N GLU A 90 3.88 -3.51 -20.88
CA GLU A 90 3.53 -4.52 -21.89
C GLU A 90 4.08 -4.18 -23.28
N LEU A 91 4.08 -2.88 -23.64
CA LEU A 91 4.71 -2.43 -24.89
C LEU A 91 6.23 -2.62 -24.86
N ALA A 92 6.90 -2.31 -23.74
CA ALA A 92 8.33 -2.53 -23.59
C ALA A 92 8.70 -4.01 -23.69
N LEU A 93 7.91 -4.88 -23.05
CA LEU A 93 8.10 -6.33 -23.13
C LEU A 93 7.82 -6.88 -24.55
N ALA A 94 6.82 -6.36 -25.26
CA ALA A 94 6.54 -6.79 -26.64
C ALA A 94 7.67 -6.40 -27.62
N GLU A 95 8.38 -5.31 -27.36
CA GLU A 95 9.54 -4.87 -28.14
C GLU A 95 10.79 -5.73 -27.87
N SER A 96 10.97 -6.15 -26.61
CA SER A 96 12.10 -6.96 -26.17
C SER A 96 11.65 -8.12 -25.25
N PRO A 97 11.06 -9.21 -25.79
CA PRO A 97 10.45 -10.27 -24.96
C PRO A 97 11.42 -11.04 -24.08
N ASP A 98 12.69 -11.13 -24.49
CA ASP A 98 13.75 -11.86 -23.79
C ASP A 98 14.71 -10.91 -23.03
N ASP A 99 14.36 -9.63 -22.89
CA ASP A 99 15.14 -8.68 -22.11
C ASP A 99 14.74 -8.77 -20.62
N PRO A 100 15.65 -9.18 -19.72
CA PRO A 100 15.33 -9.34 -18.31
C PRO A 100 14.92 -8.02 -17.64
N GLU A 101 15.40 -6.86 -18.10
CA GLU A 101 14.94 -5.58 -17.57
C GLU A 101 13.49 -5.27 -17.99
N ALA A 102 13.11 -5.62 -19.23
CA ALA A 102 11.74 -5.46 -19.71
C ALA A 102 10.76 -6.36 -18.95
N ILE A 103 11.14 -7.62 -18.71
CA ILE A 103 10.34 -8.58 -17.93
C ILE A 103 10.16 -8.08 -16.48
N VAL A 104 11.25 -7.65 -15.83
CA VAL A 104 11.20 -7.11 -14.47
C VAL A 104 10.35 -5.83 -14.40
N MET A 105 10.43 -4.95 -15.40
CA MET A 105 9.56 -3.76 -15.49
C MET A 105 8.07 -4.16 -15.61
N GLY A 106 7.77 -5.21 -16.38
CA GLY A 106 6.45 -5.84 -16.41
C GLY A 106 6.00 -6.31 -15.03
N GLY A 107 6.88 -7.00 -14.30
CA GLY A 107 6.64 -7.42 -12.92
C GLY A 107 6.36 -6.25 -11.96
N GLU A 108 7.08 -5.14 -12.07
CA GLU A 108 6.83 -3.93 -11.26
C GLU A 108 5.44 -3.33 -11.54
N ALA A 109 5.03 -3.31 -12.81
CA ALA A 109 3.73 -2.81 -13.21
C ALA A 109 2.58 -3.75 -12.78
N LEU A 110 2.78 -5.07 -12.88
CA LEU A 110 1.85 -6.10 -12.38
C LEU A 110 1.70 -5.99 -10.85
N TRP A 111 2.81 -5.81 -10.13
CA TRP A 111 2.79 -5.60 -8.68
C TRP A 111 1.94 -4.39 -8.32
N ALA A 112 2.15 -3.27 -9.02
CA ALA A 112 1.41 -2.05 -8.79
C ALA A 112 -0.06 -2.14 -9.24
N ALA A 113 -0.41 -3.07 -10.14
CA ALA A 113 -1.80 -3.41 -10.46
C ALA A 113 -2.46 -4.30 -9.40
N GLY A 114 -1.72 -4.76 -8.38
CA GLY A 114 -2.21 -5.68 -7.36
C GLY A 114 -2.26 -7.14 -7.81
N LEU A 115 -1.58 -7.48 -8.91
CA LEU A 115 -1.47 -8.83 -9.47
C LEU A 115 -0.15 -9.46 -8.97
N PHE A 116 -0.14 -9.82 -7.69
CA PHE A 116 1.09 -10.14 -6.97
C PHE A 116 1.74 -11.46 -7.40
N ASP A 117 0.94 -12.46 -7.79
CA ASP A 117 1.46 -13.78 -8.17
C ASP A 117 2.12 -13.71 -9.56
N GLU A 118 1.48 -13.01 -10.50
CA GLU A 118 2.01 -12.75 -11.83
C GLU A 118 3.28 -11.89 -11.76
N ALA A 119 3.29 -10.88 -10.87
CA ALA A 119 4.47 -10.07 -10.63
C ALA A 119 5.65 -10.88 -10.09
N GLU A 120 5.38 -11.77 -9.12
CA GLU A 120 6.40 -12.66 -8.55
C GLU A 120 6.99 -13.57 -9.63
N GLN A 121 6.15 -14.16 -10.48
CA GLN A 121 6.63 -14.97 -11.61
C GLN A 121 7.51 -14.15 -12.56
N ALA A 122 7.11 -12.94 -12.94
CA ALA A 122 7.90 -12.07 -13.80
C ALA A 122 9.27 -11.71 -13.18
N PHE A 123 9.34 -11.46 -11.87
CA PHE A 123 10.62 -11.22 -11.20
C PHE A 123 11.54 -12.44 -11.26
N GLU A 124 10.99 -13.64 -11.03
CA GLU A 124 11.78 -14.89 -11.12
C GLU A 124 12.22 -15.19 -12.56
N ASP A 125 11.36 -14.96 -13.56
CA ASP A 125 11.69 -15.14 -14.97
C ASP A 125 12.82 -14.20 -15.42
N GLY A 126 12.74 -12.92 -15.05
CA GLY A 126 13.79 -11.95 -15.35
C GLY A 126 15.12 -12.30 -14.68
N LEU A 127 15.09 -12.74 -13.41
CA LEU A 127 16.28 -13.17 -12.67
C LEU A 127 16.86 -14.50 -13.19
N ALA A 128 16.05 -15.36 -13.79
CA ALA A 128 16.50 -16.59 -14.44
C ALA A 128 17.28 -16.29 -15.73
N LEU A 129 16.92 -15.23 -16.45
CA LEU A 129 17.64 -14.77 -17.64
C LEU A 129 18.91 -14.00 -17.28
N ASP A 130 18.85 -13.08 -16.31
CA ASP A 130 20.03 -12.41 -15.75
C ASP A 130 19.91 -12.23 -14.22
N PRO A 131 20.74 -12.94 -13.43
CA PRO A 131 20.71 -12.84 -11.97
C PRO A 131 21.25 -11.51 -11.44
N ASN A 132 21.82 -10.64 -12.27
CA ASN A 132 22.40 -9.36 -11.85
C ASN A 132 21.47 -8.16 -12.03
N VAL A 133 20.18 -8.38 -12.34
CA VAL A 133 19.20 -7.29 -12.44
C VAL A 133 18.77 -6.83 -11.03
N PRO A 134 19.21 -5.65 -10.55
CA PRO A 134 18.96 -5.25 -9.15
C PRO A 134 17.46 -5.07 -8.84
N ARG A 135 16.71 -4.59 -9.84
CA ARG A 135 15.25 -4.40 -9.78
C ARG A 135 14.50 -5.73 -9.63
N GLY A 136 15.01 -6.82 -10.19
CA GLY A 136 14.43 -8.15 -10.03
C GLY A 136 14.53 -8.63 -8.58
N HIS A 137 15.70 -8.48 -7.96
CA HIS A 137 15.88 -8.78 -6.53
C HIS A 137 15.01 -7.88 -5.65
N HIS A 138 14.89 -6.59 -5.97
CA HIS A 138 13.99 -5.69 -5.25
C HIS A 138 12.52 -6.14 -5.31
N GLY A 139 12.04 -6.53 -6.50
CA GLY A 139 10.71 -7.11 -6.68
C GLY A 139 10.50 -8.40 -5.88
N ARG A 140 11.47 -9.31 -5.92
CA ARG A 140 11.46 -10.56 -5.14
C ARG A 140 11.45 -10.32 -3.63
N ALA A 141 12.23 -9.35 -3.14
CA ALA A 141 12.21 -8.94 -1.74
C ALA A 141 10.83 -8.42 -1.31
N LYS A 142 10.17 -7.59 -2.14
CA LYS A 142 8.79 -7.14 -1.88
C LYS A 142 7.80 -8.31 -1.84
N ALA A 143 7.94 -9.29 -2.73
CA ALA A 143 7.09 -10.48 -2.76
C ALA A 143 7.28 -11.35 -1.49
N LEU A 144 8.52 -11.57 -1.05
CA LEU A 144 8.82 -12.26 0.21
C LEU A 144 8.28 -11.51 1.42
N MET A 145 8.49 -10.19 1.48
CA MET A 145 7.96 -9.32 2.51
C MET A 145 6.43 -9.42 2.59
N SER A 146 5.74 -9.44 1.44
CA SER A 146 4.28 -9.58 1.40
C SER A 146 3.76 -10.91 1.95
N ARG A 147 4.58 -11.96 1.97
CA ARG A 147 4.28 -13.27 2.57
C ARG A 147 4.86 -13.40 3.98
N ASN A 148 5.19 -12.28 4.61
CA ASN A 148 5.75 -12.21 5.94
C ASN A 148 7.07 -13.01 6.13
N ARG A 149 7.78 -13.33 5.04
CA ARG A 149 9.11 -13.98 5.06
C ARG A 149 10.20 -12.91 5.19
N LEU A 150 10.19 -12.22 6.33
CA LEU A 150 10.93 -10.97 6.51
C LEU A 150 12.45 -11.16 6.43
N ASP A 151 13.00 -12.19 7.07
CA ASP A 151 14.46 -12.40 7.08
C ASP A 151 15.00 -12.67 5.68
N GLU A 152 14.35 -13.56 4.92
CA GLU A 152 14.71 -13.85 3.53
C GLU A 152 14.52 -12.62 2.63
N ALA A 153 13.45 -11.84 2.85
CA ALA A 153 13.24 -10.60 2.13
C ALA A 153 14.37 -9.58 2.39
N LEU A 154 14.90 -9.52 3.62
CA LEU A 154 16.00 -8.63 3.97
C LEU A 154 17.31 -9.06 3.29
N GLU A 155 17.62 -10.35 3.26
CA GLU A 155 18.79 -10.86 2.54
C GLU A 155 18.73 -10.50 1.04
N VAL A 156 17.59 -10.75 0.39
CA VAL A 156 17.40 -10.42 -1.03
C VAL A 156 17.44 -8.90 -1.27
N ALA A 157 16.85 -8.09 -0.39
CA ALA A 157 16.90 -6.63 -0.51
C ALA A 157 18.33 -6.07 -0.34
N GLN A 158 19.12 -6.66 0.57
CA GLN A 158 20.54 -6.31 0.74
C GLN A 158 21.36 -6.71 -0.48
N HIS A 159 21.03 -7.82 -1.14
CA HIS A 159 21.66 -8.18 -2.40
C HIS A 159 21.34 -7.17 -3.51
N ALA A 160 20.08 -6.73 -3.64
CA ALA A 160 19.71 -5.65 -4.57
C ALA A 160 20.52 -4.35 -4.30
N LEU A 161 20.71 -3.98 -3.03
CA LEU A 161 21.56 -2.86 -2.63
C LEU A 161 23.03 -3.07 -2.98
N SER A 162 23.55 -4.29 -2.88
CA SER A 162 24.94 -4.58 -3.25
C SER A 162 25.21 -4.36 -4.75
N LEU A 163 24.21 -4.64 -5.58
CA LEU A 163 24.27 -4.43 -7.03
C LEU A 163 24.04 -2.96 -7.42
N SER A 164 23.15 -2.25 -6.71
CA SER A 164 22.89 -0.82 -6.92
C SER A 164 22.83 -0.03 -5.60
N PRO A 165 24.00 0.36 -5.04
CA PRO A 165 24.07 0.98 -3.71
C PRO A 165 23.41 2.36 -3.59
N ARG A 166 23.13 3.01 -4.73
CA ARG A 166 22.59 4.38 -4.81
C ARG A 166 21.11 4.41 -5.20
N ASP A 167 20.43 3.27 -5.31
CA ASP A 167 18.98 3.25 -5.53
C ASP A 167 18.25 3.50 -4.19
N GLY A 168 17.61 4.67 -4.08
CA GLY A 168 16.90 5.07 -2.87
C GLY A 168 15.72 4.16 -2.52
N GLU A 169 15.02 3.59 -3.50
CA GLU A 169 13.85 2.73 -3.23
C GLU A 169 14.25 1.44 -2.51
N PHE A 170 15.48 0.97 -2.74
CA PHE A 170 16.00 -0.22 -2.09
C PHE A 170 16.27 0.07 -0.60
N HIS A 171 16.85 1.23 -0.28
CA HIS A 171 17.02 1.69 1.11
C HIS A 171 15.67 1.89 1.81
N HIS A 172 14.68 2.46 1.15
CA HIS A 172 13.32 2.58 1.70
C HIS A 172 12.69 1.21 2.00
N THR A 173 12.92 0.23 1.12
CA THR A 173 12.41 -1.15 1.30
C THR A 173 13.09 -1.86 2.46
N VAL A 174 14.41 -1.70 2.61
CA VAL A 174 15.15 -2.19 3.78
C VAL A 174 14.67 -1.53 5.06
N GLY A 175 14.42 -0.21 5.06
CA GLY A 175 13.82 0.49 6.21
C GLY A 175 12.44 -0.07 6.58
N SER A 176 11.60 -0.34 5.58
CA SER A 176 10.27 -0.94 5.78
C SER A 176 10.35 -2.37 6.33
N LEU A 177 11.33 -3.16 5.89
CA LEU A 177 11.60 -4.51 6.40
C LEU A 177 12.02 -4.47 7.87
N TYR A 178 12.99 -3.62 8.23
CA TYR A 178 13.40 -3.45 9.61
C TYR A 178 12.26 -2.95 10.51
N GLU A 179 11.42 -2.04 10.01
CA GLU A 179 10.24 -1.58 10.75
C GLU A 179 9.26 -2.72 11.03
N ARG A 180 8.97 -3.56 10.03
CA ARG A 180 8.14 -4.76 10.18
C ARG A 180 8.75 -5.83 11.09
N MET A 181 10.07 -5.91 11.14
CA MET A 181 10.81 -6.75 12.10
C MET A 181 10.91 -6.11 13.50
N HIS A 182 10.29 -4.94 13.72
CA HIS A 182 10.35 -4.21 15.00
C HIS A 182 11.76 -3.70 15.38
N ARG A 183 12.67 -3.61 14.40
CA ARG A 183 14.06 -3.12 14.51
C ARG A 183 14.14 -1.64 14.15
N PHE A 184 13.60 -0.79 15.04
CA PHE A 184 13.31 0.61 14.72
C PHE A 184 14.54 1.50 14.50
N GLU A 185 15.67 1.26 15.17
CA GLU A 185 16.88 2.07 14.92
C GLU A 185 17.49 1.73 13.56
N GLU A 186 17.56 0.45 13.20
CA GLU A 186 18.02 0.04 11.86
C GLU A 186 17.09 0.55 10.76
N ALA A 187 15.77 0.53 10.99
CA ALA A 187 14.81 1.15 10.10
C ALA A 187 15.07 2.65 9.92
N ALA A 188 15.31 3.37 11.03
CA ALA A 188 15.62 4.80 11.00
C ALA A 188 16.92 5.13 10.25
N VAL A 189 17.94 4.26 10.33
CA VAL A 189 19.18 4.40 9.55
C VAL A 189 18.91 4.22 8.05
N ALA A 190 18.25 3.13 7.65
CA ALA A 190 17.94 2.86 6.25
C ALA A 190 17.04 3.93 5.61
N PHE A 191 16.03 4.42 6.33
CA PHE A 191 15.25 5.58 5.87
C PHE A 191 16.08 6.86 5.78
N GLY A 192 17.10 7.02 6.64
CA GLY A 192 18.07 8.11 6.55
C GLY A 192 18.89 8.05 5.27
N ASP A 193 19.33 6.87 4.88
CA ASP A 193 20.04 6.63 3.62
C ASP A 193 19.15 6.90 2.40
N TYR A 194 17.89 6.46 2.43
CA TYR A 194 16.89 6.83 1.44
C TYR A 194 16.75 8.36 1.29
N VAL A 195 16.57 9.08 2.40
CA VAL A 195 16.46 10.56 2.40
C VAL A 195 17.71 11.22 1.83
N ASN A 196 18.89 10.65 2.08
CA ASN A 196 20.15 11.19 1.57
C ASN A 196 20.31 11.03 0.06
N LEU A 197 19.67 10.01 -0.53
CA LEU A 197 19.66 9.75 -1.97
C LEU A 197 18.53 10.47 -2.71
N LEU A 198 17.52 10.99 -2.01
CA LEU A 198 16.45 11.75 -2.63
C LEU A 198 16.97 13.05 -3.28
N PRO A 199 16.58 13.33 -4.53
CA PRO A 199 16.83 14.63 -5.13
C PRO A 199 15.98 15.70 -4.44
N ASN A 200 16.48 16.94 -4.39
CA ASN A 200 15.80 18.08 -3.75
C ASN A 200 15.22 17.76 -2.36
N LYS A 201 15.94 16.96 -1.55
CA LYS A 201 15.46 16.44 -0.26
C LYS A 201 14.99 17.51 0.74
N ASP A 202 15.36 18.77 0.56
CA ASP A 202 14.94 19.87 1.44
C ASP A 202 13.53 20.38 1.11
N GLN A 203 13.02 20.11 -0.09
CA GLN A 203 11.69 20.52 -0.57
C GLN A 203 10.79 19.34 -0.96
N SER A 204 11.33 18.11 -0.96
CA SER A 204 10.57 16.87 -1.25
C SER A 204 9.64 16.50 -0.09
N ASP A 205 8.36 16.30 -0.40
CA ASP A 205 7.37 15.77 0.53
C ASP A 205 7.76 14.37 1.03
N ARG A 206 8.34 13.53 0.16
CA ARG A 206 8.83 12.19 0.52
C ARG A 206 9.94 12.26 1.55
N ALA A 207 10.86 13.21 1.38
CA ALA A 207 11.93 13.43 2.34
C ALA A 207 11.36 13.97 3.67
N ALA A 208 10.37 14.86 3.63
CA ALA A 208 9.69 15.35 4.82
C ALA A 208 8.98 14.22 5.60
N TRP A 209 8.25 13.35 4.91
CA TRP A 209 7.56 12.20 5.50
C TRP A 209 8.54 11.18 6.07
N SER A 210 9.59 10.84 5.32
CA SER A 210 10.61 9.89 5.79
C SER A 210 11.35 10.44 7.02
N ARG A 211 11.64 11.75 7.07
CA ARG A 211 12.20 12.38 8.28
C ARG A 211 11.22 12.34 9.46
N ALA A 212 9.91 12.46 9.22
CA ALA A 212 8.91 12.28 10.27
C ALA A 212 8.91 10.84 10.79
N GLN A 213 8.92 9.85 9.89
CA GLN A 213 9.03 8.43 10.22
C GLN A 213 10.30 8.13 11.03
N ILE A 214 11.46 8.64 10.62
CA ILE A 214 12.73 8.51 11.36
C ILE A 214 12.62 9.07 12.78
N ARG A 215 12.03 10.26 12.95
CA ARG A 215 11.82 10.86 14.29
C ARG A 215 10.88 10.01 15.14
N PHE A 216 9.84 9.45 14.53
CA PHE A 216 8.91 8.55 15.21
C PHE A 216 9.62 7.28 15.68
N LEU A 217 10.32 6.57 14.79
CA LEU A 217 11.06 5.36 15.11
C LEU A 217 12.08 5.60 16.23
N ARG A 218 12.88 6.68 16.12
CA ARG A 218 13.86 7.05 17.15
C ARG A 218 13.26 7.47 18.49
N SER A 219 11.99 7.86 18.54
CA SER A 219 11.32 8.24 19.79
C SER A 219 11.15 7.07 20.76
N PHE A 220 11.25 5.83 20.27
CA PHE A 220 11.23 4.63 21.10
C PHE A 220 12.48 4.52 21.97
N GLY A 221 13.63 5.02 21.49
CA GLY A 221 14.92 4.92 22.19
C GLY A 221 15.27 3.45 22.44
N ARG A 222 15.32 3.04 23.70
CA ARG A 222 15.61 1.65 24.10
C ARG A 222 14.37 0.77 24.26
N ARG A 223 13.18 1.31 24.04
CA ARG A 223 11.92 0.58 24.18
C ARG A 223 11.70 -0.31 22.95
N VAL A 224 11.37 -1.57 23.18
CA VAL A 224 11.00 -2.49 22.10
C VAL A 224 9.55 -2.18 21.70
N PRO A 225 9.24 -1.92 20.42
CA PRO A 225 7.87 -1.69 19.97
C PRO A 225 7.07 -2.99 20.01
N PHE A 226 5.79 -2.90 20.38
CA PHE A 226 4.91 -4.06 20.59
C PHE A 226 5.50 -5.12 21.54
N ASP A 227 6.19 -4.68 22.60
CA ASP A 227 6.81 -5.58 23.57
C ASP A 227 5.75 -6.34 24.37
N MET A 228 6.01 -7.60 24.64
CA MET A 228 5.11 -8.50 25.35
C MET A 228 5.96 -9.44 26.20
N ALA A 229 5.54 -9.70 27.44
CA ALA A 229 6.17 -10.72 28.27
C ALA A 229 6.17 -12.06 27.51
N PRO A 230 7.24 -12.90 27.64
CA PRO A 230 7.34 -14.14 26.86
C PRO A 230 6.12 -15.05 26.99
N ASP A 231 5.56 -15.16 28.20
CA ASP A 231 4.39 -15.99 28.47
C ASP A 231 3.08 -15.38 27.92
N VAL A 232 3.05 -14.09 27.62
CA VAL A 232 1.96 -13.42 26.89
C VAL A 232 2.16 -13.67 25.39
N ALA A 233 3.34 -13.38 24.85
CA ALA A 233 3.65 -13.49 23.42
C ALA A 233 3.43 -14.89 22.82
N GLU A 234 3.62 -15.95 23.63
CA GLU A 234 3.47 -17.35 23.20
C GLU A 234 2.04 -17.90 23.38
N LYS A 235 1.16 -17.20 24.09
CA LYS A 235 -0.21 -17.68 24.37
C LYS A 235 -1.22 -17.15 23.37
N LEU A 236 -2.31 -17.90 23.24
CA LEU A 236 -3.53 -17.43 22.60
C LEU A 236 -4.36 -16.64 23.60
N HIS A 237 -4.77 -15.44 23.22
CA HIS A 237 -5.63 -14.58 24.01
C HIS A 237 -7.02 -14.55 23.40
N THR A 238 -8.02 -14.99 24.16
CA THR A 238 -9.41 -15.03 23.68
C THR A 238 -10.30 -14.14 24.52
N VAL A 239 -11.02 -13.22 23.86
CA VAL A 239 -11.95 -12.30 24.50
C VAL A 239 -13.35 -12.42 23.87
N PRO A 240 -14.41 -12.20 24.66
CA PRO A 240 -15.74 -12.01 24.07
C PRO A 240 -15.80 -10.66 23.37
N PHE A 241 -16.56 -10.57 22.28
CA PHE A 241 -16.83 -9.29 21.62
C PHE A 241 -18.32 -9.01 21.53
N ARG A 242 -18.66 -7.72 21.38
CA ARG A 242 -20.02 -7.28 21.05
C ARG A 242 -20.06 -6.87 19.59
N LEU A 243 -21.13 -7.24 18.89
CA LEU A 243 -21.41 -6.71 17.56
C LEU A 243 -22.28 -5.47 17.69
N VAL A 244 -21.78 -4.30 17.26
CA VAL A 244 -22.51 -3.03 17.32
C VAL A 244 -22.43 -2.36 15.95
N ARG A 245 -23.57 -2.29 15.24
CA ARG A 245 -23.62 -1.81 13.84
C ARG A 245 -22.58 -2.53 12.99
N ASP A 246 -22.61 -3.85 13.01
CA ASP A 246 -21.75 -4.73 12.21
C ASP A 246 -20.24 -4.65 12.54
N LYS A 247 -19.86 -3.89 13.58
CA LYS A 247 -18.48 -3.77 14.05
C LYS A 247 -18.22 -4.63 15.26
N ILE A 248 -17.06 -5.29 15.26
CA ILE A 248 -16.56 -6.09 16.38
C ILE A 248 -16.00 -5.13 17.43
N ILE A 249 -16.65 -5.07 18.59
CA ILE A 249 -16.24 -4.21 19.71
C ILE A 249 -15.65 -5.07 20.83
N VAL A 250 -14.42 -4.77 21.19
CA VAL A 250 -13.76 -5.28 22.41
C VAL A 250 -13.51 -4.14 23.38
N ARG A 251 -13.32 -4.48 24.66
CA ARG A 251 -12.89 -3.50 25.66
C ARG A 251 -11.38 -3.57 25.83
N ALA A 252 -10.75 -2.40 25.88
CA ALA A 252 -9.33 -2.28 26.11
C ALA A 252 -9.03 -1.24 27.19
N LYS A 253 -7.92 -1.40 27.90
CA LYS A 253 -7.33 -0.31 28.70
C LYS A 253 -6.13 0.26 27.96
N VAL A 254 -6.03 1.58 27.97
CA VAL A 254 -4.89 2.33 27.43
C VAL A 254 -4.16 2.94 28.61
N ASN A 255 -2.87 2.66 28.75
CA ASN A 255 -1.97 3.16 29.79
C ASN A 255 -2.51 2.94 31.22
N GLY A 256 -3.06 1.75 31.49
CA GLY A 256 -3.67 1.39 32.79
C GLY A 256 -4.94 2.18 33.14
N GLY A 257 -5.49 2.92 32.19
CA GLY A 257 -6.70 3.72 32.35
C GLY A 257 -8.00 2.92 32.48
N ARG A 258 -9.13 3.64 32.50
CA ARG A 258 -10.46 3.00 32.41
C ARG A 258 -10.63 2.26 31.08
N GLU A 259 -11.44 1.19 31.11
CA GLU A 259 -11.83 0.46 29.89
C GLU A 259 -12.53 1.39 28.88
N VAL A 260 -12.16 1.23 27.61
CA VAL A 260 -12.71 1.95 26.46
C VAL A 260 -13.09 0.92 25.38
N ASP A 261 -14.13 1.22 24.62
CA ASP A 261 -14.54 0.41 23.48
C ASP A 261 -13.62 0.65 22.28
N PHE A 262 -13.08 -0.45 21.74
CA PHE A 262 -12.27 -0.47 20.53
C PHE A 262 -12.95 -1.32 19.45
N VAL A 263 -13.04 -0.76 18.24
CA VAL A 263 -13.36 -1.53 17.04
C VAL A 263 -12.14 -2.38 16.68
N VAL A 264 -12.34 -3.66 16.38
CA VAL A 264 -11.28 -4.51 15.83
C VAL A 264 -11.25 -4.29 14.33
N ASP A 265 -10.15 -3.73 13.85
CA ASP A 265 -10.00 -3.21 12.49
C ASP A 265 -8.77 -3.83 11.83
N THR A 266 -8.97 -4.91 11.09
CA THR A 266 -7.92 -5.57 10.31
C THR A 266 -7.56 -4.81 9.03
N GLY A 267 -8.37 -3.82 8.63
CA GLY A 267 -8.15 -2.96 7.49
C GLY A 267 -7.32 -1.70 7.81
N ALA A 268 -6.82 -1.57 9.04
CA ALA A 268 -6.02 -0.44 9.48
C ALA A 268 -4.53 -0.79 9.64
N GLU A 269 -3.66 0.13 9.22
CA GLU A 269 -2.20 -0.02 9.31
C GLU A 269 -1.66 0.09 10.74
N GLN A 270 -2.42 0.72 11.64
CA GLN A 270 -2.04 0.95 13.04
C GLN A 270 -3.28 0.99 13.92
N THR A 271 -3.08 0.77 15.22
CA THR A 271 -4.06 1.11 16.26
C THR A 271 -4.33 2.61 16.22
N VAL A 272 -5.60 3.00 16.32
CA VAL A 272 -6.02 4.40 16.22
C VAL A 272 -6.79 4.83 17.45
N VAL A 273 -6.42 5.98 17.99
CA VAL A 273 -7.12 6.63 19.11
C VAL A 273 -7.58 8.05 18.74
N SER A 274 -8.65 8.50 19.37
CA SER A 274 -9.15 9.85 19.27
C SER A 274 -8.28 10.80 20.06
N ARG A 275 -8.36 12.08 19.72
CA ARG A 275 -7.72 13.15 20.51
C ARG A 275 -8.19 13.15 21.98
N GLU A 276 -9.44 12.76 22.24
CA GLU A 276 -10.00 12.69 23.58
C GLU A 276 -9.34 11.59 24.41
N ILE A 277 -9.26 10.37 23.88
CA ILE A 277 -8.60 9.25 24.55
C ILE A 277 -7.11 9.49 24.69
N ALA A 278 -6.45 10.02 23.66
CA ALA A 278 -5.03 10.34 23.74
C ALA A 278 -4.72 11.31 24.89
N ARG A 279 -5.54 12.35 25.09
CA ARG A 279 -5.35 13.29 26.21
C ARG A 279 -5.70 12.68 27.57
N ARG A 280 -6.80 11.94 27.66
CA ARG A 280 -7.27 11.36 28.93
C ARG A 280 -6.36 10.26 29.46
N GLN A 281 -5.80 9.46 28.56
CA GLN A 281 -4.94 8.32 28.89
C GLN A 281 -3.45 8.62 28.66
N ASN A 282 -3.08 9.89 28.47
CA ASN A 282 -1.69 10.34 28.34
C ASN A 282 -0.89 9.65 27.21
N VAL A 283 -1.54 9.42 26.06
CA VAL A 283 -0.87 8.92 24.86
C VAL A 283 -0.06 10.06 24.25
N GLN A 284 1.25 9.87 24.10
CA GLN A 284 2.14 10.94 23.65
C GLN A 284 2.17 11.05 22.11
N PRO A 285 1.79 12.21 21.52
CA PRO A 285 2.02 12.47 20.11
C PRO A 285 3.51 12.77 19.86
N VAL A 286 4.05 12.32 18.74
CA VAL A 286 5.48 12.45 18.41
C VAL A 286 5.67 13.29 17.14
N VAL A 287 5.04 12.90 16.03
CA VAL A 287 5.09 13.66 14.76
C VAL A 287 3.72 13.68 14.08
N TYR A 288 3.61 14.48 13.02
CA TYR A 288 2.50 14.40 12.08
C TYR A 288 2.83 13.44 10.94
N THR A 289 1.81 12.75 10.45
CA THR A 289 1.87 11.84 9.30
C THR A 289 0.61 12.00 8.43
N LEU A 290 0.63 11.42 7.24
CA LEU A 290 -0.55 11.29 6.39
C LEU A 290 -1.10 9.87 6.49
N SER A 291 -2.42 9.77 6.57
CA SER A 291 -3.16 8.52 6.45
C SER A 291 -4.09 8.62 5.25
N ALA A 292 -4.19 7.54 4.49
CA ALA A 292 -5.20 7.40 3.46
C ALA A 292 -6.38 6.57 3.98
N GLY A 293 -7.56 6.82 3.43
CA GLY A 293 -8.78 6.13 3.80
C GLY A 293 -9.93 6.52 2.88
N VAL A 294 -11.07 5.85 3.00
CA VAL A 294 -12.29 6.22 2.28
C VAL A 294 -12.80 7.56 2.80
N GLY A 295 -13.13 8.48 1.88
CA GLY A 295 -13.74 9.77 2.18
C GLY A 295 -13.17 10.96 1.38
N GLU A 296 -13.89 12.09 1.40
CA GLU A 296 -13.62 13.33 0.65
C GLU A 296 -12.19 13.86 0.82
N VAL A 297 -11.62 13.73 2.02
CA VAL A 297 -10.27 14.23 2.31
C VAL A 297 -9.21 13.41 1.56
N GLY A 298 -9.46 12.12 1.31
CA GLY A 298 -8.52 11.18 0.69
C GLY A 298 -7.28 10.94 1.56
N LEU A 299 -6.39 11.93 1.63
CA LEU A 299 -5.20 12.00 2.48
C LEU A 299 -5.43 12.92 3.68
N ARG A 300 -5.52 12.34 4.88
CA ARG A 300 -5.74 13.05 6.13
C ARG A 300 -4.45 13.19 6.91
N GLY A 301 -4.11 14.43 7.29
CA GLY A 301 -3.07 14.70 8.27
C GLY A 301 -3.49 14.22 9.65
N LEU A 302 -2.71 13.30 10.23
CA LEU A 302 -2.89 12.74 11.56
C LEU A 302 -1.62 12.94 12.39
N GLN A 303 -1.72 12.69 13.69
CA GLN A 303 -0.54 12.54 14.54
C GLN A 303 -0.22 11.06 14.67
N ILE A 304 1.06 10.73 14.76
CA ILE A 304 1.52 9.41 15.20
C ILE A 304 2.12 9.55 16.60
N GLY A 305 1.84 8.58 17.45
CA GLY A 305 2.23 8.55 18.84
C GLY A 305 2.50 7.14 19.33
N ARG A 306 2.67 7.02 20.64
CA ARG A 306 2.92 5.74 21.31
C ARG A 306 1.99 5.60 22.51
N ILE A 307 1.25 4.50 22.54
CA ILE A 307 0.57 3.99 23.74
C ILE A 307 1.63 3.25 24.57
N ASP A 308 1.74 3.56 25.86
CA ASP A 308 2.69 2.92 26.76
C ASP A 308 2.28 1.47 27.04
N SER A 309 1.00 1.22 27.34
CA SER A 309 0.43 -0.12 27.49
C SER A 309 -0.99 -0.23 26.92
N LEU A 310 -1.27 -1.34 26.25
CA LEU A 310 -2.60 -1.70 25.73
C LEU A 310 -2.99 -3.08 26.26
N GLU A 311 -4.05 -3.13 27.06
CA GLU A 311 -4.60 -4.38 27.62
C GLU A 311 -5.91 -4.73 26.93
N ILE A 312 -6.03 -5.96 26.41
CA ILE A 312 -7.30 -6.52 25.86
C ILE A 312 -7.49 -7.92 26.44
N GLY A 313 -8.30 -8.02 27.49
CA GLY A 313 -8.45 -9.27 28.26
C GLY A 313 -7.11 -9.67 28.88
N SER A 314 -6.56 -10.82 28.48
CA SER A 314 -5.25 -11.32 28.92
C SER A 314 -4.06 -10.86 28.06
N LEU A 315 -4.32 -10.20 26.93
CA LEU A 315 -3.28 -9.67 26.06
C LEU A 315 -2.80 -8.34 26.65
N GLU A 316 -1.49 -8.24 26.90
CA GLU A 316 -0.84 -7.00 27.35
C GLU A 316 0.32 -6.70 26.40
N ILE A 317 0.27 -5.53 25.77
CA ILE A 317 1.28 -5.07 24.82
C ILE A 317 1.80 -3.72 25.28
N GLU A 318 3.12 -3.60 25.41
CA GLU A 318 3.78 -2.34 25.69
C GLU A 318 4.26 -1.65 24.41
N ASN A 319 4.40 -0.32 24.48
CA ASN A 319 5.02 0.49 23.43
C ASN A 319 4.34 0.31 22.07
N VAL A 320 3.02 0.52 22.01
CA VAL A 320 2.22 0.31 20.80
C VAL A 320 2.22 1.59 19.96
N PRO A 321 2.81 1.60 18.75
CA PRO A 321 2.57 2.63 17.74
C PRO A 321 1.09 2.89 17.54
N CYS A 322 0.68 4.17 17.53
CA CYS A 322 -0.70 4.51 17.24
C CYS A 322 -0.85 5.79 16.43
N LEU A 323 -1.95 5.85 15.68
CA LEU A 323 -2.42 7.10 15.09
C LEU A 323 -3.35 7.81 16.07
N ILE A 324 -3.23 9.13 16.14
CA ILE A 324 -4.10 10.00 16.91
C ILE A 324 -4.89 10.86 15.93
N LYS A 325 -6.23 10.78 16.02
CA LYS A 325 -7.18 11.52 15.16
C LYS A 325 -7.19 13.01 15.47
N THR A 326 -6.13 13.70 15.06
CA THR A 326 -5.93 15.14 15.22
C THR A 326 -5.50 15.76 13.89
N PRO A 327 -6.29 16.69 13.31
CA PRO A 327 -7.58 17.17 13.80
C PRO A 327 -8.69 16.09 13.72
N PRO A 328 -9.72 16.16 14.57
CA PRO A 328 -10.87 15.25 14.47
C PRO A 328 -11.68 15.51 13.19
N LEU A 329 -12.38 14.50 12.69
CA LEU A 329 -13.31 14.69 11.57
C LEU A 329 -14.51 15.52 12.01
N THR A 330 -14.95 16.41 11.14
CA THR A 330 -16.19 17.17 11.28
C THR A 330 -17.23 16.69 10.26
N GLY A 331 -18.52 16.94 10.51
CA GLY A 331 -19.59 16.64 9.55
C GLY A 331 -19.99 15.16 9.42
N ILE A 332 -19.48 14.27 10.26
CA ILE A 332 -19.87 12.86 10.30
C ILE A 332 -20.98 12.59 11.33
N PRO A 333 -21.93 11.66 11.05
CA PRO A 333 -23.10 11.42 11.90
C PRO A 333 -22.77 10.68 13.21
N THR A 334 -21.55 10.17 13.33
CA THR A 334 -21.09 9.38 14.47
C THR A 334 -19.80 9.93 15.02
N ARG A 335 -19.56 9.78 16.32
CA ARG A 335 -18.24 10.09 16.90
C ARG A 335 -17.18 9.18 16.31
N GLU A 336 -15.96 9.69 16.18
CA GLU A 336 -14.82 8.85 15.84
C GLU A 336 -14.64 7.79 16.93
N VAL A 337 -14.56 6.53 16.49
CA VAL A 337 -14.35 5.37 17.35
C VAL A 337 -12.86 5.04 17.43
N GLU A 338 -12.46 4.43 18.53
CA GLU A 338 -11.10 3.87 18.66
C GLU A 338 -11.01 2.56 17.88
N SER A 339 -9.86 2.25 17.31
CA SER A 339 -9.66 1.00 16.60
C SER A 339 -8.35 0.33 16.96
N PHE A 340 -8.39 -0.99 17.09
CA PHE A 340 -7.25 -1.84 17.34
C PHE A 340 -6.98 -2.67 16.09
N SER A 341 -5.77 -2.54 15.55
CA SER A 341 -5.31 -3.39 14.45
C SER A 341 -4.41 -4.49 15.01
N PRO A 342 -4.93 -5.73 15.19
CA PRO A 342 -4.10 -6.84 15.65
C PRO A 342 -2.99 -7.17 14.66
N LEU A 343 -3.27 -7.03 13.35
CA LEU A 343 -2.33 -7.36 12.29
C LEU A 343 -1.13 -6.41 12.27
N ALA A 344 -1.35 -5.12 12.60
CA ALA A 344 -0.28 -4.14 12.77
C ALA A 344 0.67 -4.48 13.93
N ALA A 345 0.17 -5.18 14.96
CA ALA A 345 0.95 -5.66 16.09
C ALA A 345 1.62 -7.02 15.84
N GLY A 346 1.57 -7.54 14.60
CA GLY A 346 2.11 -8.86 14.25
C GLY A 346 1.31 -10.04 14.84
N LEU A 347 0.05 -9.81 15.21
CA LEU A 347 -0.82 -10.84 15.77
C LEU A 347 -1.76 -11.38 14.69
N SER A 348 -1.72 -12.69 14.47
CA SER A 348 -2.75 -13.42 13.74
C SER A 348 -4.05 -13.43 14.55
N VAL A 349 -5.19 -13.49 13.86
CA VAL A 349 -6.51 -13.39 14.50
C VAL A 349 -7.48 -14.47 14.03
N THR A 350 -8.30 -14.98 14.93
CA THR A 350 -9.49 -15.78 14.62
C THR A 350 -10.74 -15.08 15.14
N VAL A 351 -11.68 -14.80 14.24
CA VAL A 351 -13.01 -14.27 14.54
C VAL A 351 -14.03 -15.41 14.45
N ASP A 352 -14.60 -15.80 15.58
CA ASP A 352 -15.72 -16.74 15.66
C ASP A 352 -17.00 -15.91 15.87
N TYR A 353 -17.71 -15.62 14.78
CA TYR A 353 -18.93 -14.81 14.80
C TYR A 353 -20.11 -15.53 15.49
N GLU A 354 -20.20 -16.85 15.34
CA GLU A 354 -21.23 -17.69 15.99
C GLU A 354 -21.12 -17.59 17.52
N ARG A 355 -19.92 -17.83 18.05
CA ARG A 355 -19.67 -17.80 19.51
C ARG A 355 -19.36 -16.41 20.05
N ARG A 356 -19.23 -15.40 19.18
CA ARG A 356 -18.80 -14.03 19.51
C ARG A 356 -17.48 -14.00 20.28
N ARG A 357 -16.51 -14.80 19.83
CA ARG A 357 -15.18 -14.88 20.41
C ARG A 357 -14.14 -14.42 19.42
N LEU A 358 -13.17 -13.68 19.94
CA LEU A 358 -12.04 -13.18 19.20
C LEU A 358 -10.78 -13.70 19.84
N THR A 359 -9.97 -14.40 19.06
CA THR A 359 -8.71 -14.99 19.51
C THR A 359 -7.54 -14.37 18.78
N PHE A 360 -6.52 -13.92 19.51
CA PHE A 360 -5.29 -13.34 18.95
C PHE A 360 -4.06 -14.09 19.45
N GLY A 361 -3.01 -14.11 18.64
CA GLY A 361 -1.68 -14.57 19.02
C GLY A 361 -0.73 -14.48 17.83
N ARG A 362 0.59 -14.54 18.07
CA ARG A 362 1.57 -14.57 16.96
C ARG A 362 1.31 -15.76 16.03
N ARG A 363 0.94 -16.90 16.63
CA ARG A 363 0.57 -18.14 15.95
C ARG A 363 -0.82 -18.56 16.39
N ILE A 364 -1.70 -18.81 15.45
CA ILE A 364 -3.05 -19.31 15.71
C ILE A 364 -3.15 -20.81 15.39
N ALA A 365 -4.15 -21.46 15.98
CA ALA A 365 -4.35 -22.89 15.74
C ALA A 365 -4.67 -23.16 14.28
N ASP A 366 -4.14 -24.26 13.78
CA ASP A 366 -4.51 -24.82 12.48
C ASP A 366 -5.91 -25.40 12.57
N ALA A 367 -6.90 -24.61 12.16
CA ALA A 367 -8.29 -25.01 12.18
C ALA A 367 -8.73 -25.47 10.77
N PRO A 368 -9.63 -26.45 10.68
CA PRO A 368 -10.29 -26.78 9.42
C PRO A 368 -10.90 -25.53 8.78
N ALA A 369 -10.83 -25.48 7.45
CA ALA A 369 -11.39 -24.42 6.64
C ALA A 369 -11.97 -25.02 5.36
N ASP A 370 -13.12 -24.51 4.94
CA ASP A 370 -13.72 -24.89 3.66
C ASP A 370 -13.01 -24.18 2.50
N VAL A 371 -12.49 -22.97 2.78
CA VAL A 371 -11.79 -22.14 1.80
C VAL A 371 -10.55 -21.51 2.43
N GLU A 372 -9.42 -21.63 1.73
CA GLU A 372 -8.20 -20.88 2.01
C GLU A 372 -7.95 -19.86 0.89
N LEU A 373 -7.63 -18.64 1.29
CA LEU A 373 -7.25 -17.54 0.41
C LEU A 373 -5.80 -17.15 0.73
N PRO A 374 -4.87 -17.24 -0.24
CA PRO A 374 -3.53 -16.72 -0.07
C PRO A 374 -3.57 -15.24 0.31
N LEU A 375 -2.85 -14.90 1.36
CA LEU A 375 -2.79 -13.55 1.91
C LEU A 375 -1.48 -12.88 1.50
N ARG A 376 -1.59 -11.61 1.13
CA ARG A 376 -0.46 -10.70 0.91
C ARG A 376 -0.58 -9.56 1.90
N GLN A 377 0.38 -9.47 2.83
CA GLN A 377 0.49 -8.41 3.82
C GLN A 377 1.56 -7.41 3.37
N HIS A 378 1.14 -6.31 2.74
CA HIS A 378 2.02 -5.16 2.55
C HIS A 378 1.96 -4.26 3.79
N ARG A 379 1.28 -3.11 3.70
CA ARG A 379 0.86 -2.31 4.88
C ARG A 379 -0.52 -2.75 5.39
N LEU A 380 -1.36 -3.26 4.49
CA LEU A 380 -2.65 -3.88 4.77
C LEU A 380 -2.64 -5.33 4.29
N VAL A 381 -3.47 -6.16 4.93
CA VAL A 381 -3.73 -7.52 4.47
C VAL A 381 -4.70 -7.50 3.31
N THR A 382 -4.31 -8.20 2.25
CA THR A 382 -5.11 -8.38 1.04
C THR A 382 -5.21 -9.84 0.64
N VAL A 383 -6.30 -10.17 -0.05
CA VAL A 383 -6.51 -11.47 -0.71
C VAL A 383 -6.93 -11.23 -2.16
N ARG A 384 -6.64 -12.20 -3.03
CA ARG A 384 -7.09 -12.18 -4.42
C ARG A 384 -8.57 -12.54 -4.53
N GLY A 385 -9.29 -11.82 -5.38
CA GLY A 385 -10.62 -12.16 -5.85
C GLY A 385 -10.80 -11.74 -7.30
N THR A 386 -11.95 -12.04 -7.90
CA THR A 386 -12.29 -11.58 -9.25
C THR A 386 -13.57 -10.75 -9.25
N VAL A 387 -13.64 -9.81 -10.19
CA VAL A 387 -14.79 -8.95 -10.48
C VAL A 387 -15.11 -9.08 -11.96
N ASN A 388 -16.22 -9.76 -12.30
CA ASN A 388 -16.56 -10.15 -13.68
C ASN A 388 -15.35 -10.77 -14.42
N ASP A 389 -14.76 -11.79 -13.81
CA ASP A 389 -13.61 -12.56 -14.33
C ASP A 389 -12.29 -11.78 -14.44
N GLN A 390 -12.24 -10.52 -13.97
CA GLN A 390 -11.00 -9.76 -13.86
C GLN A 390 -10.44 -9.86 -12.44
N ASP A 391 -9.17 -10.20 -12.30
CA ASP A 391 -8.49 -10.27 -11.01
C ASP A 391 -8.36 -8.91 -10.33
N ALA A 392 -8.49 -8.93 -9.01
CA ALA A 392 -8.42 -7.77 -8.15
C ALA A 392 -7.94 -8.13 -6.75
N SER A 393 -7.15 -7.25 -6.13
CA SER A 393 -6.71 -7.39 -4.75
C SER A 393 -7.70 -6.71 -3.79
N PHE A 394 -8.18 -7.44 -2.79
CA PHE A 394 -9.16 -6.95 -1.83
C PHE A 394 -8.57 -6.86 -0.42
N VAL A 395 -8.74 -5.71 0.23
CA VAL A 395 -8.39 -5.57 1.66
C VAL A 395 -9.37 -6.36 2.51
N VAL A 396 -8.86 -7.11 3.49
CA VAL A 396 -9.69 -7.85 4.47
C VAL A 396 -9.91 -6.97 5.69
N ASP A 397 -11.11 -6.43 5.83
CA ASP A 397 -11.40 -5.36 6.79
C ASP A 397 -12.58 -5.70 7.71
N THR A 398 -12.29 -6.13 8.94
CA THR A 398 -13.31 -6.36 9.97
C THR A 398 -13.98 -5.08 10.49
N GLY A 399 -13.40 -3.90 10.24
CA GLY A 399 -13.97 -2.59 10.55
C GLY A 399 -14.90 -2.06 9.46
N GLY A 400 -14.82 -2.61 8.25
CA GLY A 400 -15.68 -2.35 7.11
C GLY A 400 -17.01 -3.12 7.17
N GLU A 401 -18.08 -2.53 6.64
CA GLU A 401 -19.43 -3.10 6.73
C GLU A 401 -19.78 -3.98 5.52
N VAL A 402 -19.51 -3.48 4.30
CA VAL A 402 -19.97 -4.08 3.04
C VAL A 402 -18.81 -4.55 2.17
N ILE A 403 -19.11 -5.41 1.20
CA ILE A 403 -18.18 -5.64 0.08
C ILE A 403 -18.23 -4.41 -0.84
N SER A 404 -17.05 -3.89 -1.17
CA SER A 404 -16.89 -2.78 -2.09
C SER A 404 -15.82 -3.05 -3.13
N ILE A 405 -15.91 -2.36 -4.26
CA ILE A 405 -14.87 -2.30 -5.28
C ILE A 405 -14.42 -0.86 -5.48
N SER A 406 -13.20 -0.65 -5.95
CA SER A 406 -12.74 0.69 -6.29
C SER A 406 -13.44 1.20 -7.56
N SER A 407 -13.53 2.52 -7.69
CA SER A 407 -14.00 3.19 -8.90
C SER A 407 -13.17 2.83 -10.14
N GLN A 408 -11.89 2.52 -9.94
CA GLN A 408 -10.98 2.06 -11.00
C GLN A 408 -11.29 0.62 -11.42
N THR A 409 -11.55 -0.30 -10.48
CA THR A 409 -12.03 -1.65 -10.80
C THR A 409 -13.39 -1.58 -11.50
N ALA A 410 -14.29 -0.71 -11.04
CA ALA A 410 -15.60 -0.55 -11.65
C ALA A 410 -15.54 0.01 -13.09
N SER A 411 -14.52 0.81 -13.44
CA SER A 411 -14.40 1.43 -14.77
C SER A 411 -13.86 0.47 -15.84
N THR A 412 -13.18 -0.61 -15.45
CA THR A 412 -12.69 -1.66 -16.36
C THR A 412 -13.74 -2.71 -16.69
N LEU A 413 -14.85 -2.71 -15.96
CA LEU A 413 -15.98 -3.58 -16.27
C LEU A 413 -16.57 -3.11 -17.61
N ASN A 414 -16.62 -4.03 -18.59
CA ASN A 414 -17.37 -3.86 -19.85
C ASN A 414 -18.90 -3.90 -19.59
N TYR A 415 -19.34 -3.17 -18.58
CA TYR A 415 -20.68 -3.19 -18.04
C TYR A 415 -21.23 -1.77 -18.10
N ARG A 416 -22.15 -1.53 -19.03
CA ARG A 416 -23.04 -0.37 -18.97
C ARG A 416 -24.29 -0.83 -18.21
N PRO A 417 -24.44 -0.49 -16.92
CA PRO A 417 -25.66 -0.87 -16.21
C PRO A 417 -26.86 -0.27 -16.96
N LEU A 418 -27.86 -1.11 -17.23
CA LEU A 418 -29.17 -0.68 -17.75
C LEU A 418 -29.91 0.26 -16.77
N VAL A 419 -29.43 0.34 -15.53
CA VAL A 419 -30.02 1.10 -14.42
C VAL A 419 -29.08 2.21 -13.96
N ARG A 420 -29.65 3.35 -13.57
CA ARG A 420 -28.95 4.53 -13.05
C ARG A 420 -28.14 4.18 -11.79
N ARG A 421 -26.88 4.66 -11.69
CA ARG A 421 -26.06 4.58 -10.47
C ARG A 421 -26.82 5.19 -9.29
N LEU A 422 -26.98 4.44 -8.20
CA LEU A 422 -27.68 4.90 -7.00
C LEU A 422 -26.65 5.52 -6.05
N PRO A 423 -26.65 6.85 -5.83
CA PRO A 423 -25.69 7.50 -4.94
C PRO A 423 -25.88 7.02 -3.50
N LEU A 424 -24.78 6.83 -2.79
CA LEU A 424 -24.74 6.39 -1.40
C LEU A 424 -23.94 7.38 -0.55
N ARG A 425 -24.24 7.42 0.75
CA ARG A 425 -23.39 8.10 1.73
C ARG A 425 -22.54 7.09 2.47
N VAL A 426 -21.26 7.00 2.10
CA VAL A 426 -20.31 6.08 2.73
C VAL A 426 -19.28 6.85 3.56
N TYR A 427 -19.18 6.51 4.84
CA TYR A 427 -18.26 7.16 5.77
C TYR A 427 -17.07 6.24 6.08
N GLY A 428 -15.85 6.79 5.95
CA GLY A 428 -14.60 6.10 6.28
C GLY A 428 -13.69 6.93 7.19
N SER A 429 -12.44 6.48 7.35
CA SER A 429 -11.43 7.11 8.21
C SER A 429 -10.98 8.50 7.73
N SER A 430 -11.26 8.84 6.47
CA SER A 430 -10.96 10.13 5.83
C SER A 430 -12.20 10.97 5.51
N GLY A 431 -13.39 10.63 6.06
CA GLY A 431 -14.63 11.40 5.87
C GLY A 431 -15.69 10.67 5.05
N TRP A 432 -16.60 11.42 4.44
CA TRP A 432 -17.66 10.86 3.57
C TRP A 432 -17.21 10.84 2.11
N ASP A 433 -17.43 9.75 1.39
CA ASP A 433 -17.18 9.65 -0.06
C ASP A 433 -18.40 10.16 -0.86
N PRO A 434 -18.32 11.35 -1.50
CA PRO A 434 -19.43 11.93 -2.24
C PRO A 434 -19.73 11.22 -3.56
N ASP A 435 -18.76 10.48 -4.09
CA ASP A 435 -18.86 9.78 -5.37
C ASP A 435 -19.30 8.33 -5.20
N ALA A 436 -19.50 7.86 -3.97
CA ALA A 436 -19.90 6.49 -3.70
C ALA A 436 -21.27 6.17 -4.29
N PHE A 437 -21.39 5.00 -4.93
CA PHE A 437 -22.66 4.54 -5.50
C PHE A 437 -22.81 3.02 -5.43
N LEU A 438 -24.04 2.53 -5.51
CA LEU A 438 -24.34 1.11 -5.63
C LEU A 438 -24.31 0.68 -7.11
N LEU A 439 -23.57 -0.38 -7.41
CA LEU A 439 -23.48 -1.01 -8.72
C LEU A 439 -24.09 -2.42 -8.67
N PRO A 440 -25.26 -2.66 -9.28
CA PRO A 440 -25.88 -3.98 -9.34
C PRO A 440 -25.27 -4.85 -10.44
N GLY A 441 -25.37 -6.17 -10.28
CA GLY A 441 -25.06 -7.15 -11.31
C GLY A 441 -23.58 -7.42 -11.50
N VAL A 442 -22.81 -7.33 -10.42
CA VAL A 442 -21.39 -7.67 -10.41
C VAL A 442 -21.22 -9.12 -9.95
N ASN A 443 -20.52 -9.93 -10.72
CA ASN A 443 -20.11 -11.26 -10.30
C ASN A 443 -18.80 -11.14 -9.52
N LEU A 444 -18.81 -11.57 -8.26
CA LEU A 444 -17.59 -11.67 -7.47
C LEU A 444 -17.26 -13.13 -7.20
N MET A 445 -15.97 -13.45 -7.18
CA MET A 445 -15.51 -14.77 -6.76
C MET A 445 -14.22 -14.66 -5.93
N PHE A 446 -14.19 -15.37 -4.81
CA PHE A 446 -13.02 -15.50 -3.93
C PHE A 446 -12.73 -16.99 -3.78
N ASN A 447 -11.77 -17.50 -4.57
CA ASN A 447 -11.54 -18.93 -4.73
C ASN A 447 -12.85 -19.64 -5.13
N SER A 448 -13.42 -20.52 -4.29
CA SER A 448 -14.67 -21.24 -4.58
C SER A 448 -15.95 -20.49 -4.13
N ILE A 449 -15.82 -19.34 -3.46
CA ILE A 449 -16.95 -18.56 -2.95
C ILE A 449 -17.45 -17.61 -4.04
N ALA A 450 -18.63 -17.88 -4.59
CA ALA A 450 -19.24 -17.08 -5.65
C ALA A 450 -20.38 -16.20 -5.15
N PHE A 451 -20.39 -14.94 -5.58
CA PHE A 451 -21.51 -14.00 -5.45
C PHE A 451 -21.99 -13.59 -6.85
N PRO A 452 -22.85 -14.39 -7.48
CA PRO A 452 -23.39 -14.06 -8.79
C PRO A 452 -24.37 -12.89 -8.70
N ASN A 453 -24.30 -11.97 -9.67
CA ASN A 453 -25.22 -10.84 -9.82
C ASN A 453 -25.37 -10.00 -8.52
N TYR A 454 -24.27 -9.80 -7.80
CA TYR A 454 -24.26 -9.15 -6.50
C TYR A 454 -24.21 -7.61 -6.63
N PRO A 455 -24.94 -6.87 -5.77
CA PRO A 455 -24.82 -5.42 -5.70
C PRO A 455 -23.61 -5.01 -4.85
N VAL A 456 -22.65 -4.32 -5.45
CA VAL A 456 -21.44 -3.86 -4.76
C VAL A 456 -21.46 -2.34 -4.58
N VAL A 457 -20.88 -1.87 -3.47
CA VAL A 457 -20.61 -0.45 -3.30
C VAL A 457 -19.33 -0.10 -4.06
N VAL A 458 -19.38 0.97 -4.85
CA VAL A 458 -18.20 1.51 -5.54
C VAL A 458 -17.67 2.69 -4.73
N LEU A 459 -16.38 2.64 -4.39
CA LEU A 459 -15.70 3.64 -3.56
C LEU A 459 -14.52 4.27 -4.29
N ASN A 460 -14.20 5.52 -3.95
CA ASN A 460 -12.95 6.13 -4.36
C ASN A 460 -11.78 5.63 -3.48
N LEU A 461 -11.05 4.64 -3.99
CA LEU A 461 -9.86 4.07 -3.33
C LEU A 461 -8.54 4.58 -3.92
N ARG A 462 -8.54 5.72 -4.63
CA ARG A 462 -7.34 6.25 -5.28
C ARG A 462 -6.26 6.66 -4.28
N ALA A 463 -6.63 7.40 -3.23
CA ALA A 463 -5.67 7.82 -2.20
C ALA A 463 -5.09 6.63 -1.40
N PRO A 464 -5.91 5.65 -0.93
CA PRO A 464 -5.40 4.41 -0.37
C PRO A 464 -4.43 3.68 -1.32
N SER A 465 -4.81 3.52 -2.58
CA SER A 465 -3.97 2.82 -3.57
C SER A 465 -2.63 3.54 -3.81
N ALA A 466 -2.66 4.88 -3.88
CA ALA A 466 -1.44 5.68 -4.04
C ALA A 466 -0.50 5.53 -2.83
N LEU A 467 -1.03 5.52 -1.61
CA LEU A 467 -0.24 5.38 -0.38
C LEU A 467 0.31 3.96 -0.20
N LEU A 468 -0.44 2.95 -0.65
CA LEU A 468 -0.01 1.54 -0.65
C LEU A 468 0.95 1.20 -1.79
N GLY A 469 1.00 2.03 -2.84
CA GLY A 469 1.83 1.80 -4.03
C GLY A 469 1.30 0.70 -4.95
N PHE A 470 0.05 0.27 -4.78
CA PHE A 470 -0.63 -0.67 -5.66
C PHE A 470 -2.14 -0.39 -5.71
N GLN A 471 -2.79 -0.82 -6.77
CA GLN A 471 -4.23 -0.68 -6.96
C GLN A 471 -5.00 -1.56 -5.98
N VAL A 472 -5.74 -0.94 -5.07
CA VAL A 472 -6.73 -1.65 -4.26
C VAL A 472 -7.96 -1.92 -5.12
N GLY A 473 -8.22 -3.19 -5.36
CA GLY A 473 -9.34 -3.67 -6.15
C GLY A 473 -10.68 -3.47 -5.43
N GLY A 474 -10.69 -3.66 -4.11
CA GLY A 474 -11.87 -3.49 -3.27
C GLY A 474 -11.58 -3.76 -1.79
N ILE A 475 -12.65 -3.81 -0.99
CA ILE A 475 -12.60 -4.13 0.44
C ILE A 475 -13.66 -5.19 0.72
N ILE A 476 -13.30 -6.23 1.47
CA ILE A 476 -14.22 -7.25 1.98
C ILE A 476 -14.50 -6.98 3.45
N GLY A 477 -15.74 -6.61 3.75
CA GLY A 477 -16.21 -6.23 5.08
C GLY A 477 -17.06 -7.27 5.80
N HIS A 478 -17.71 -6.84 6.87
CA HIS A 478 -18.56 -7.65 7.76
C HIS A 478 -19.59 -8.52 7.02
N THR A 479 -20.32 -7.98 6.04
CA THR A 479 -21.36 -8.74 5.31
C THR A 479 -20.84 -10.01 4.61
N PHE A 480 -19.56 -10.04 4.25
CA PHE A 480 -18.89 -11.25 3.78
C PHE A 480 -18.36 -12.08 4.95
N LEU A 481 -17.56 -11.44 5.82
CA LEU A 481 -16.78 -12.12 6.85
C LEU A 481 -17.64 -12.80 7.92
N SER A 482 -18.79 -12.22 8.25
CA SER A 482 -19.70 -12.71 9.30
C SER A 482 -20.38 -14.06 9.00
N ARG A 483 -20.30 -14.52 7.75
CA ARG A 483 -20.81 -15.82 7.32
C ARG A 483 -19.85 -16.97 7.64
N TYR A 484 -18.65 -16.64 8.10
CA TYR A 484 -17.58 -17.61 8.35
C TYR A 484 -17.01 -17.43 9.74
N ARG A 485 -16.43 -18.51 10.27
CA ARG A 485 -15.32 -18.36 11.22
C ARG A 485 -14.07 -18.01 10.42
N VAL A 486 -13.54 -16.82 10.67
CA VAL A 486 -12.44 -16.23 9.89
C VAL A 486 -11.15 -16.37 10.67
N ALA A 487 -10.12 -16.97 10.09
CA ALA A 487 -8.77 -16.98 10.64
C ALA A 487 -7.79 -16.30 9.67
N ILE A 488 -7.22 -15.17 10.09
CA ILE A 488 -6.18 -14.44 9.35
C ILE A 488 -4.84 -14.83 9.97
N ASP A 489 -4.07 -15.64 9.26
CA ASP A 489 -2.82 -16.25 9.69
C ASP A 489 -1.64 -15.58 8.98
N LEU A 490 -0.92 -14.72 9.71
CA LEU A 490 0.23 -13.98 9.17
C LEU A 490 1.48 -14.86 9.04
N GLU A 491 1.62 -15.91 9.84
CA GLU A 491 2.77 -16.81 9.78
C GLU A 491 2.70 -17.65 8.51
N ARG A 492 1.51 -18.19 8.20
CA ARG A 492 1.28 -19.03 7.01
C ARG A 492 0.85 -18.24 5.79
N SER A 493 0.66 -16.93 5.92
CA SER A 493 0.18 -16.05 4.85
C SER A 493 -1.12 -16.54 4.21
N VAL A 494 -2.13 -16.83 5.02
CA VAL A 494 -3.46 -17.25 4.53
C VAL A 494 -4.61 -16.65 5.33
N VAL A 495 -5.74 -16.45 4.66
CA VAL A 495 -7.05 -16.27 5.29
C VAL A 495 -7.85 -17.55 5.12
N ARG A 496 -8.23 -18.17 6.24
CA ARG A 496 -9.05 -19.37 6.30
C ARG A 496 -10.48 -19.00 6.65
N LEU A 497 -11.42 -19.57 5.89
CA LEU A 497 -12.85 -19.36 6.05
C LEU A 497 -13.51 -20.72 6.26
N GLN A 498 -14.13 -20.91 7.42
CA GLN A 498 -14.99 -22.05 7.72
C GLN A 498 -16.43 -21.55 7.76
N ASP A 499 -17.29 -22.07 6.90
CA ASP A 499 -18.71 -21.72 6.85
C ASP A 499 -19.37 -22.06 8.18
N ILE A 500 -20.17 -21.11 8.69
CA ILE A 500 -20.95 -21.24 9.92
C ILE A 500 -22.45 -20.98 9.67
N SER A 501 -22.86 -20.89 8.40
CA SER A 501 -24.23 -20.59 7.99
C SER A 501 -25.15 -21.81 7.88
#